data_AF-A0A8K0N066-F1
#
_entry.id   AF-A0A8K0N066-F1
#
_cell.length_a   1.000
_cell.length_b   1.000
_cell.length_c   1.000
_cell.angle_alpha   90.00
_cell.angle_beta   90.00
_cell.angle_gamma   90.00
#
_symmetry.space_group_name_H-M   'P 1'
#
loop_
_entity.id
_entity.type
_entity.pdbx_description
1 polymer ?
#
loop_
_entity_poly.entity_id
_entity_poly.type
_entity_poly.pdbx_seq_one_letter_code
_entity_poly.pdbx_strand_id
1 'polypeptide(L)'
;MISDSCHSGGLIDKEKEQIGPSTTNMDRAVLPQHPRIIPFSSILDHLSSLSGIDSPHVGDHLSTLFGAEASAKYSQVSTYNLLLEPLKPDNGILLSGCQANETSADMSPEYGGADNKAYGAFSNSIQMVLKGHEGVLSSRELVTRARALLRSQGFLQHPCLYCSDENAGAPFLWQPVGPLRSSL
;
A
#
# COMPACT_ATOMS: atom_id res chain seq x y z
N MET A 1 9.50 1.96 0.02
CA MET A 1 8.73 0.78 -0.40
C MET A 1 7.33 1.28 -0.76
N ILE A 2 6.75 0.87 -1.90
CA ILE A 2 5.36 1.22 -2.25
C ILE A 2 4.50 0.01 -1.85
N SER A 3 3.50 0.23 -1.02
CA SER A 3 2.55 -0.81 -0.62
C SER A 3 1.17 -0.46 -1.14
N ASP A 4 0.48 -1.43 -1.74
CA ASP A 4 -0.91 -1.26 -2.19
C ASP A 4 -1.92 -1.61 -1.07
N SER A 5 -1.45 -1.61 0.19
CA SER A 5 -2.28 -1.86 1.38
C SER A 5 -3.00 -0.59 1.83
N CYS A 6 -4.16 -0.75 2.47
CA CYS A 6 -4.87 0.34 3.12
C CYS A 6 -4.29 0.59 4.50
N HIS A 7 -4.04 1.85 4.84
CA HIS A 7 -3.56 2.32 6.14
C HIS A 7 -2.12 1.92 6.52
N SER A 8 -1.46 2.80 7.27
CA SER A 8 -0.12 2.59 7.80
C SER A 8 -0.08 1.66 9.00
N GLY A 9 -1.14 1.58 9.80
CA GLY A 9 -1.20 0.76 11.00
C GLY A 9 -0.13 1.09 12.04
N GLY A 10 0.39 2.34 12.04
CA GLY A 10 1.50 2.76 12.88
C GLY A 10 2.85 2.16 12.48
N LEU A 11 3.00 1.78 11.20
CA LEU A 11 4.25 1.20 10.68
C LEU A 11 5.42 2.20 10.67
N ILE A 12 5.13 3.50 10.61
CA ILE A 12 6.13 4.56 10.63
C ILE A 12 5.79 5.58 11.74
N ASP A 13 6.81 6.05 12.45
CA ASP A 13 6.65 7.03 13.52
C ASP A 13 6.28 8.42 12.97
N LYS A 14 5.54 9.22 13.75
CA LYS A 14 5.22 10.63 13.46
C LYS A 14 4.61 10.85 12.06
N GLU A 15 3.88 9.87 11.55
CA GLU A 15 3.18 10.00 10.29
C GLU A 15 2.01 10.96 10.37
N LYS A 16 2.19 12.12 9.75
CA LYS A 16 1.08 12.98 9.39
C LYS A 16 0.50 12.45 8.08
N GLU A 17 -0.80 12.22 8.04
CA GLU A 17 -1.52 12.00 6.80
C GLU A 17 -1.47 13.29 5.97
N GLN A 18 -0.65 13.28 4.93
CA GLN A 18 -0.43 14.43 4.05
C GLN A 18 -1.57 14.59 3.04
N ILE A 19 -2.17 13.47 2.67
CA ILE A 19 -3.25 13.40 1.70
C ILE A 19 -4.25 12.34 2.18
N GLY A 20 -5.43 12.79 2.65
CA GLY A 20 -6.49 11.94 3.21
C GLY A 20 -7.84 12.05 2.51
N PRO A 21 -8.96 11.70 3.16
CA PRO A 21 -10.23 11.48 2.46
C PRO A 21 -10.70 12.69 1.68
N SER A 22 -11.19 12.46 0.46
CA SER A 22 -11.94 13.47 -0.27
C SER A 22 -13.39 13.02 -0.36
N THR A 23 -14.31 13.78 0.22
CA THR A 23 -15.75 13.54 0.06
C THR A 23 -16.18 14.00 -1.33
N THR A 24 -16.08 13.12 -2.32
CA THR A 24 -16.71 13.35 -3.63
C THR A 24 -17.70 12.23 -3.91
N ASN A 25 -18.98 12.52 -3.71
CA ASN A 25 -20.11 11.71 -4.19
C ASN A 25 -20.04 11.67 -5.72
N MET A 26 -19.84 10.48 -6.29
CA MET A 26 -19.99 10.27 -7.73
C MET A 26 -20.71 8.94 -7.99
N ASP A 27 -21.93 9.04 -8.51
CA ASP A 27 -22.66 7.95 -9.13
C ASP A 27 -22.04 7.64 -10.51
N ARG A 28 -21.09 6.71 -10.60
CA ARG A 28 -20.60 6.20 -11.89
C ARG A 28 -20.31 4.69 -11.86
N ALA A 29 -20.52 4.08 -13.02
CA ALA A 29 -20.41 2.65 -13.27
C ALA A 29 -19.06 2.08 -12.79
N VAL A 30 -19.16 1.11 -11.88
CA VAL A 30 -18.03 0.41 -11.27
C VAL A 30 -17.49 -0.61 -12.27
N LEU A 31 -16.22 -0.49 -12.66
CA LEU A 31 -15.52 -1.57 -13.38
C LEU A 31 -15.46 -2.81 -12.47
N PRO A 32 -15.49 -4.04 -13.01
CA PRO A 32 -15.31 -5.24 -12.19
C PRO A 32 -13.92 -5.18 -11.52
N GLN A 33 -13.92 -4.95 -10.21
CA GLN A 33 -12.74 -4.81 -9.38
C GLN A 33 -12.67 -5.98 -8.40
N HIS A 34 -11.50 -6.59 -8.27
CA HIS A 34 -11.27 -7.57 -7.22
C HIS A 34 -10.62 -6.90 -6.00
N PRO A 35 -11.26 -6.95 -4.82
CA PRO A 35 -10.69 -6.37 -3.62
C PRO A 35 -9.45 -7.15 -3.17
N ARG A 36 -8.33 -6.47 -2.88
CA ARG A 36 -7.15 -7.06 -2.22
C ARG A 36 -7.39 -7.26 -0.72
N ILE A 37 -8.40 -8.05 -0.36
CA ILE A 37 -8.75 -8.39 1.03
C ILE A 37 -8.82 -9.91 1.16
N ILE A 38 -8.13 -10.45 2.17
CA ILE A 38 -8.30 -11.84 2.59
C ILE A 38 -9.14 -11.82 3.87
N PRO A 39 -10.32 -12.47 3.90
CA PRO A 39 -11.13 -12.55 5.12
C PRO A 39 -10.37 -13.22 6.26
N PHE A 40 -10.56 -12.72 7.49
CA PHE A 40 -9.89 -13.26 8.66
C PHE A 40 -10.17 -14.76 8.86
N SER A 41 -11.42 -15.19 8.67
CA SER A 41 -11.80 -16.61 8.75
C SER A 41 -11.02 -17.46 7.76
N SER A 42 -10.86 -17.00 6.51
CA SER A 42 -10.07 -17.73 5.51
C SER A 42 -8.61 -17.88 5.91
N ILE A 43 -8.01 -16.87 6.55
CA ILE A 43 -6.65 -16.95 7.09
C ILE A 43 -6.61 -17.96 8.24
N LEU A 44 -7.52 -17.85 9.20
CA LEU A 44 -7.55 -18.72 10.36
C LEU A 44 -7.77 -20.18 9.96
N ASP A 45 -8.76 -20.47 9.12
CA ASP A 45 -9.07 -21.83 8.64
C ASP A 45 -7.86 -22.44 7.93
N HIS A 46 -7.19 -21.66 7.07
CA HIS A 46 -6.00 -22.13 6.38
C HIS A 46 -4.85 -22.43 7.35
N LEU A 47 -4.55 -21.52 8.27
CA LEU A 47 -3.48 -21.71 9.24
C LEU A 47 -3.77 -22.86 10.21
N SER A 48 -5.01 -23.01 10.67
CA SER A 48 -5.47 -24.14 11.48
C SER A 48 -5.26 -25.47 10.75
N SER A 49 -5.58 -25.52 9.45
CA SER A 49 -5.37 -26.73 8.63
C SER A 49 -3.91 -27.14 8.53
N LEU A 50 -2.98 -26.18 8.55
CA LEU A 50 -1.55 -26.43 8.42
C LEU A 50 -0.87 -26.72 9.75
N SER A 51 -1.23 -25.99 10.81
CA SER A 51 -0.57 -26.10 12.11
C SER A 51 -1.07 -27.30 12.93
N GLY A 52 -2.28 -27.80 12.64
CA GLY A 52 -2.88 -28.92 13.35
C GLY A 52 -3.24 -28.63 14.82
N ILE A 53 -3.31 -27.36 15.21
CA ILE A 53 -3.70 -26.93 16.55
C ILE A 53 -5.08 -26.27 16.52
N ASP A 54 -5.83 -26.44 17.60
CA ASP A 54 -7.14 -25.80 17.80
C ASP A 54 -6.95 -24.53 18.63
N SER A 55 -6.65 -23.41 17.95
CA SER A 55 -6.52 -22.09 18.56
C SER A 55 -7.36 -21.07 17.78
N PRO A 56 -7.99 -20.09 18.44
CA PRO A 56 -8.62 -18.97 17.77
C PRO A 56 -7.60 -17.85 17.42
N HIS A 57 -6.34 -18.00 17.82
CA HIS A 57 -5.32 -16.96 17.72
C HIS A 57 -4.33 -17.25 16.61
N VAL A 58 -4.37 -16.46 15.54
CA VAL A 58 -3.43 -16.53 14.39
C VAL A 58 -1.96 -16.55 14.85
N GLY A 59 -1.62 -15.82 15.92
CA GLY A 59 -0.26 -15.80 16.47
C GLY A 59 0.24 -17.17 16.94
N ASP A 60 -0.64 -18.00 17.50
CA ASP A 60 -0.29 -19.36 17.94
C ASP A 60 0.02 -20.25 16.75
N HIS A 61 -0.79 -20.18 15.69
CA HIS A 61 -0.55 -20.93 14.45
C HIS A 61 0.75 -20.50 13.77
N LEU A 62 0.99 -19.20 13.64
CA LEU A 62 2.22 -18.67 13.04
C LEU A 62 3.46 -19.09 13.84
N SER A 63 3.40 -19.00 15.17
CA SER A 63 4.51 -19.42 16.03
C SER A 63 4.75 -20.93 15.95
N THR A 64 3.67 -21.72 15.83
CA THR A 64 3.76 -23.19 15.68
C THR A 64 4.39 -23.58 14.34
N LEU A 65 4.01 -22.91 13.25
CA LEU A 65 4.48 -23.22 11.90
C LEU A 65 5.90 -22.73 11.63
N PHE A 66 6.25 -21.53 12.12
CA PHE A 66 7.48 -20.85 11.73
C PHE A 66 8.49 -20.70 12.88
N GLY A 67 8.10 -20.99 14.13
CA GLY A 67 9.00 -20.91 15.28
C GLY A 67 9.62 -19.52 15.42
N ALA A 68 10.96 -19.47 15.43
CA ALA A 68 11.73 -18.22 15.52
C ALA A 68 11.62 -17.31 14.28
N GLU A 69 11.19 -17.85 13.14
CA GLU A 69 10.98 -17.10 11.89
C GLU A 69 9.60 -16.45 11.82
N ALA A 70 8.72 -16.72 12.80
CA ALA A 70 7.47 -16.00 12.92
C ALA A 70 7.73 -14.51 13.18
N SER A 71 6.83 -13.64 12.73
CA SER A 71 6.92 -12.20 12.98
C SER A 71 7.15 -11.92 14.47
N ALA A 72 8.14 -11.07 14.77
CA ALA A 72 8.55 -10.73 16.14
C ALA A 72 7.39 -10.25 17.03
N LYS A 73 6.31 -9.73 16.44
CA LYS A 73 5.05 -9.38 17.13
C LYS A 73 4.44 -10.57 17.89
N TYR A 74 4.58 -11.78 17.38
CA TYR A 74 3.99 -13.00 17.94
C TYR A 74 4.97 -13.80 18.82
N SER A 75 6.26 -13.45 18.80
CA SER A 75 7.25 -14.03 19.70
C SER A 75 6.96 -13.58 21.15
N GLN A 76 6.98 -14.51 22.12
CA GLN A 76 6.79 -14.20 23.55
C GLN A 76 7.77 -13.15 24.10
N VAL A 77 8.93 -12.99 23.43
CA VAL A 77 9.94 -11.97 23.70
C VAL A 77 9.43 -10.53 23.45
N SER A 78 8.32 -10.35 22.72
CA SER A 78 7.72 -9.04 22.44
C SER A 78 7.25 -8.28 23.67
N THR A 79 7.01 -8.97 24.80
CA THR A 79 6.68 -8.35 26.09
C THR A 79 7.78 -7.39 26.56
N TYR A 80 9.05 -7.64 26.20
CA TYR A 80 10.17 -6.74 26.50
C TYR A 80 10.36 -5.64 25.46
N ASN A 81 9.85 -5.81 24.23
CA ASN A 81 9.93 -4.80 23.17
C ASN A 81 8.87 -3.68 23.30
N LEU A 82 7.81 -3.89 24.09
CA LEU A 82 6.88 -2.83 24.49
C LEU A 82 7.53 -1.72 25.33
N LEU A 83 8.74 -1.95 25.86
CA LEU A 83 9.53 -0.98 26.62
C LEU A 83 10.64 -0.31 25.81
N LEU A 84 10.84 -0.70 24.55
CA LEU A 84 11.78 -0.02 23.68
C LEU A 84 11.04 1.16 23.04
N GLU A 85 11.29 2.37 23.56
CA GLU A 85 10.98 3.58 22.82
C GLU A 85 11.59 3.48 21.42
N PRO A 86 10.91 4.01 20.37
CA PRO A 86 11.45 3.98 19.03
C PRO A 86 12.86 4.54 19.03
N LEU A 87 13.83 3.70 18.65
CA LEU A 87 15.26 4.00 18.81
C LEU A 87 15.67 5.32 18.13
N LYS A 88 14.93 5.74 17.09
CA LYS A 88 14.94 7.07 16.45
C LYS A 88 13.57 7.33 15.81
N PRO A 89 13.15 8.61 15.67
CA PRO A 89 12.00 8.95 14.82
C PRO A 89 12.25 8.44 13.40
N ASP A 90 11.32 7.67 12.86
CA ASP A 90 11.39 7.21 11.48
C ASP A 90 11.28 8.38 10.50
N ASN A 91 12.14 8.40 9.47
CA ASN A 91 12.09 9.33 8.34
C ASN A 91 11.44 8.67 7.11
N GLY A 92 10.68 7.60 7.34
CA GLY A 92 9.98 6.85 6.32
C GLY A 92 8.98 7.67 5.52
N ILE A 93 8.72 7.21 4.31
CA ILE A 93 7.61 7.64 3.47
C ILE A 93 6.79 6.40 3.15
N LEU A 94 5.51 6.44 3.52
CA LEU A 94 4.56 5.40 3.18
C LEU A 94 3.51 5.93 2.19
N LEU A 95 3.35 5.16 1.11
CA LEU A 95 2.29 5.30 0.13
C LEU A 95 1.35 4.12 0.30
N SER A 96 0.06 4.39 0.47
CA SER A 96 -1.00 3.38 0.60
C SER A 96 -1.92 3.42 -0.60
N GLY A 97 -2.46 2.27 -1.01
CA GLY A 97 -3.29 2.12 -2.21
C GLY A 97 -4.71 2.70 -2.10
N CYS A 98 -5.18 2.84 -0.88
CA CYS A 98 -6.56 3.11 -0.50
C CYS A 98 -6.60 3.72 0.90
N GLN A 99 -7.73 4.33 1.22
CA GLN A 99 -8.02 4.74 2.59
C GLN A 99 -8.35 3.53 3.47
N ALA A 100 -8.29 3.71 4.78
CA ALA A 100 -8.58 2.65 5.76
C ALA A 100 -9.98 2.02 5.60
N ASN A 101 -10.96 2.77 5.07
CA ASN A 101 -12.33 2.34 4.83
C ASN A 101 -12.61 1.97 3.35
N GLU A 102 -11.57 1.91 2.51
CA GLU A 102 -11.68 1.59 1.10
C GLU A 102 -10.93 0.29 0.79
N THR A 103 -10.98 -0.15 -0.45
CA THR A 103 -10.22 -1.31 -0.90
C THR A 103 -9.39 -0.95 -2.12
N SER A 104 -8.13 -1.42 -2.15
CA SER A 104 -7.32 -1.32 -3.37
C SER A 104 -7.79 -2.35 -4.40
N ALA A 105 -7.85 -1.92 -5.66
CA ALA A 105 -8.35 -2.70 -6.77
C ALA A 105 -7.23 -3.32 -7.60
N ASP A 106 -7.40 -4.61 -7.92
CA ASP A 106 -6.73 -5.24 -9.06
C ASP A 106 -7.59 -5.14 -10.31
N MET A 107 -6.94 -4.83 -11.43
CA MET A 107 -7.53 -4.87 -12.75
C MET A 107 -7.08 -6.13 -13.48
N SER A 108 -8.04 -6.88 -14.00
CA SER A 108 -7.82 -7.93 -15.00
C SER A 108 -8.59 -7.54 -16.26
N PRO A 109 -7.92 -7.17 -17.37
CA PRO A 109 -8.64 -6.83 -18.60
C PRO A 109 -9.36 -8.08 -19.14
N GLU A 110 -10.69 -8.03 -19.27
CA GLU A 110 -11.49 -9.18 -19.70
C GLU A 110 -11.45 -9.46 -21.21
N TYR A 111 -10.74 -8.67 -22.02
CA TYR A 111 -10.72 -8.86 -23.48
C TYR A 111 -9.31 -8.97 -24.09
N GLY A 112 -8.93 -10.22 -24.34
CA GLY A 112 -8.05 -10.75 -25.41
C GLY A 112 -6.98 -9.84 -26.01
N GLY A 113 -5.77 -9.92 -25.46
CA GLY A 113 -4.51 -9.54 -26.10
C GLY A 113 -3.33 -10.23 -25.41
N ALA A 114 -2.23 -10.47 -26.12
CA ALA A 114 -1.11 -11.31 -25.67
C ALA A 114 -0.40 -10.86 -24.36
N ASP A 115 -0.70 -9.66 -23.85
CA ASP A 115 -0.14 -9.07 -22.63
C ASP A 115 -1.21 -8.80 -21.55
N ASN A 116 -2.17 -9.71 -21.38
CA ASN A 116 -3.27 -9.64 -20.42
C ASN A 116 -2.81 -9.80 -18.95
N LYS A 117 -1.89 -8.95 -18.49
CA LYS A 117 -1.33 -8.99 -17.14
C LYS A 117 -2.21 -8.18 -16.20
N ALA A 118 -2.68 -8.83 -15.14
CA ALA A 118 -3.33 -8.14 -14.05
C ALA A 118 -2.36 -7.12 -13.42
N TYR A 119 -2.89 -5.96 -13.00
CA TYR A 119 -2.11 -4.91 -12.37
C TYR A 119 -2.86 -4.28 -11.19
N GLY A 120 -2.10 -3.85 -10.18
CA GLY A 120 -2.65 -3.03 -9.09
C GLY A 120 -2.90 -1.60 -9.58
N ALA A 121 -4.10 -1.09 -9.36
CA ALA A 121 -4.55 0.19 -9.93
C ALA A 121 -3.66 1.36 -9.49
N PHE A 122 -3.30 1.45 -8.20
CA PHE A 122 -2.43 2.52 -7.70
C PHE A 122 -0.99 2.40 -8.20
N SER A 123 -0.44 1.19 -8.19
CA SER A 123 0.91 0.96 -8.70
C SER A 123 1.03 1.34 -10.19
N ASN A 124 0.02 0.99 -10.99
CA ASN A 124 -0.04 1.38 -12.40
C ASN A 124 -0.22 2.89 -12.58
N SER A 125 -1.06 3.55 -11.77
CA SER A 125 -1.26 5.00 -11.87
C SER A 125 0.01 5.79 -11.56
N ILE A 126 0.82 5.36 -10.59
CA ILE A 126 2.16 5.93 -10.34
C ILE A 126 3.04 5.82 -11.59
N GLN A 127 3.11 4.65 -12.22
CA GLN A 127 3.93 4.45 -13.42
C GLN A 127 3.48 5.35 -14.57
N MET A 128 2.16 5.48 -14.78
CA MET A 128 1.61 6.35 -15.82
C MET A 128 1.94 7.82 -15.57
N VAL A 129 1.83 8.30 -14.32
CA VAL A 129 2.17 9.67 -13.95
C VAL A 129 3.66 9.95 -14.19
N LEU A 130 4.54 9.03 -13.79
CA LEU A 130 5.99 9.17 -13.99
C LEU A 130 6.37 9.16 -15.48
N LYS A 131 5.73 8.32 -16.30
CA LYS A 131 5.98 8.27 -17.75
C LYS A 131 5.48 9.52 -18.48
N GLY A 132 4.38 10.10 -18.01
CA GLY A 132 3.72 11.25 -18.63
C GLY A 132 4.21 12.62 -18.13
N HIS A 133 5.17 12.67 -17.21
CA HIS A 133 5.67 13.91 -16.64
C HIS A 133 7.16 14.09 -16.95
N GLU A 134 7.51 15.27 -17.46
CA GLU A 134 8.90 15.68 -17.61
C GLU A 134 9.35 16.45 -16.36
N GLY A 135 10.48 16.04 -15.78
CA GLY A 135 11.06 16.67 -14.60
C GLY A 135 10.82 15.89 -13.31
N VAL A 136 11.09 16.55 -12.19
CA VAL A 136 11.07 15.94 -10.86
C VAL A 136 9.73 16.20 -10.18
N LEU A 137 9.05 15.13 -9.75
CA LEU A 137 7.86 15.22 -8.90
C LEU A 137 8.24 15.04 -7.44
N SER A 138 7.66 15.87 -6.57
CA SER A 138 7.61 15.57 -5.14
C SER A 138 6.69 14.39 -4.81
N SER A 139 6.87 13.79 -3.64
CA SER A 139 5.98 12.72 -3.14
C SER A 139 4.51 13.17 -3.11
N ARG A 140 4.25 14.42 -2.68
CA ARG A 140 2.89 14.98 -2.64
C ARG A 140 2.30 15.16 -4.04
N GLU A 141 3.07 15.67 -5.00
CA GLU A 141 2.59 15.87 -6.37
C GLU A 141 2.30 14.55 -7.07
N LEU A 142 3.16 13.55 -6.89
CA LEU A 142 2.97 12.22 -7.45
C LEU A 142 1.64 11.61 -7.02
N VAL A 143 1.37 11.58 -5.71
CA VAL A 143 0.13 11.00 -5.16
C VAL A 143 -1.10 11.79 -5.58
N THR A 144 -1.00 13.13 -5.62
CA THR A 144 -2.09 13.99 -6.07
C THR A 144 -2.46 13.70 -7.54
N ARG A 145 -1.47 13.56 -8.41
CA ARG A 145 -1.67 13.20 -9.82
C ARG A 145 -2.19 11.77 -9.98
N ALA A 146 -1.66 10.82 -9.20
CA ALA A 146 -2.12 9.43 -9.20
C ALA A 146 -3.60 9.31 -8.80
N ARG A 147 -4.05 10.05 -7.78
CA ARG A 147 -5.47 10.17 -7.41
C ARG A 147 -6.34 10.72 -8.54
N ALA A 148 -5.88 11.79 -9.20
CA ALA A 148 -6.62 12.38 -10.31
C ALA A 148 -6.77 11.39 -11.48
N LEU A 149 -5.72 10.61 -11.78
CA LEU A 149 -5.74 9.59 -12.82
C LEU A 149 -6.66 8.41 -12.46
N LEU A 150 -6.61 7.93 -11.21
CA LEU A 150 -7.52 6.88 -10.74
C LEU A 150 -8.98 7.31 -10.85
N ARG A 151 -9.30 8.54 -10.46
CA ARG A 151 -10.65 9.12 -10.61
C ARG A 151 -11.09 9.22 -12.07
N SER A 152 -10.21 9.66 -12.97
CA SER A 152 -10.57 9.77 -14.39
C SER A 152 -10.79 8.41 -15.05
N GLN A 153 -10.17 7.35 -14.51
CA GLN A 153 -10.36 5.96 -14.92
C GLN A 153 -11.54 5.26 -14.21
N GLY A 154 -12.25 5.94 -13.32
CA GLY A 154 -13.42 5.40 -12.62
C GLY A 154 -13.11 4.53 -11.40
N PHE A 155 -11.88 4.57 -10.87
CA PHE A 155 -11.56 3.92 -9.59
C PHE A 155 -12.07 4.76 -8.42
N LEU A 156 -12.61 4.05 -7.42
CA LEU A 156 -13.11 4.66 -6.19
C LEU A 156 -12.00 4.81 -5.12
N GLN A 157 -10.88 4.12 -5.27
CA GLN A 157 -9.79 4.15 -4.29
C GLN A 157 -9.06 5.49 -4.26
N HIS A 158 -8.70 5.92 -3.05
CA HIS A 158 -7.93 7.13 -2.79
C HIS A 158 -6.60 6.79 -2.08
N PRO A 159 -5.50 6.70 -2.83
CA PRO A 159 -4.19 6.44 -2.25
C PRO A 159 -3.74 7.51 -1.25
N CYS A 160 -3.26 7.17 -0.06
CA CYS A 160 -2.78 8.16 0.92
C CYS A 160 -1.25 8.24 0.99
N LEU A 161 -0.74 9.42 1.39
CA LEU A 161 0.67 9.69 1.66
C LEU A 161 0.86 9.96 3.15
N TYR A 162 1.76 9.21 3.78
CA TYR A 162 2.12 9.32 5.19
C TYR A 162 3.62 9.59 5.31
N CYS A 163 3.99 10.78 5.76
CA CYS A 163 5.37 11.21 6.00
C CYS A 163 5.40 12.59 6.70
N SER A 164 6.60 13.07 7.02
CA SER A 164 6.81 14.46 7.46
C SER A 164 6.50 15.47 6.34
N ASP A 165 6.34 16.75 6.69
CA ASP A 165 6.09 17.82 5.72
C ASP A 165 7.31 18.03 4.79
N GLU A 166 8.53 17.89 5.31
CA GLU A 166 9.77 17.95 4.53
C GLU A 166 9.81 16.83 3.49
N ASN A 167 9.50 15.59 3.90
CA ASN A 167 9.46 14.43 3.01
C ASN A 167 8.34 14.50 1.97
N ALA A 168 7.22 15.17 2.29
CA ALA A 168 6.13 15.35 1.36
C ALA A 168 6.53 16.26 0.19
N GLY A 169 7.34 17.28 0.46
CA GLY A 169 7.87 18.23 -0.53
C GLY A 169 9.15 17.76 -1.22
N ALA A 170 9.83 16.75 -0.69
CA ALA A 170 11.04 16.20 -1.29
C ALA A 170 10.75 15.48 -2.61
N PRO A 171 11.72 15.46 -3.56
CA PRO A 171 11.65 14.62 -4.75
C PRO A 171 11.25 13.18 -4.40
N PHE A 172 10.27 12.65 -5.13
CA PHE A 172 9.85 11.28 -4.94
C PHE A 172 10.96 10.34 -5.41
N LEU A 173 11.60 9.67 -4.45
CA LEU A 173 12.81 8.86 -4.67
C LEU A 173 13.94 9.70 -5.33
N TRP A 174 15.02 9.03 -5.75
CA TRP A 174 16.12 9.67 -6.48
C TRP A 174 15.77 9.86 -7.96
N GLN A 175 14.76 10.67 -8.27
CA GLN A 175 14.49 11.07 -9.65
C GLN A 175 15.71 11.85 -10.20
N PRO A 176 16.32 11.41 -11.32
CA PRO A 176 17.47 12.08 -11.88
C PRO A 176 17.08 13.48 -12.35
N VAL A 177 17.89 14.47 -11.98
CA VAL A 177 17.74 15.85 -12.45
C VAL A 177 18.38 15.94 -13.83
N GLY A 178 17.58 15.83 -14.90
CA GLY A 178 18.03 15.99 -16.28
C GLY A 178 17.08 15.36 -17.30
N PRO A 179 17.22 15.69 -18.61
CA PRO A 179 16.40 15.07 -19.63
C PRO A 179 16.63 13.56 -19.64
N LEU A 180 15.54 12.79 -19.63
CA LEU A 180 15.55 11.35 -19.87
C LEU A 180 16.35 11.12 -21.15
N ARG A 181 17.52 10.49 -21.03
CA ARG A 181 18.28 10.07 -22.22
C ARG A 181 17.36 9.13 -22.99
N SER A 182 16.88 9.59 -24.13
CA SER A 182 16.32 8.76 -25.18
C SER A 182 17.37 7.71 -25.52
N SER A 183 17.18 6.51 -24.96
CA SER A 183 17.95 5.35 -25.35
C SER A 183 17.24 4.80 -26.58
N LEU A 184 17.92 4.91 -27.72
CA LEU A 184 17.59 4.27 -28.98
C LEU A 184 17.42 2.75 -28.81
#